data_AF-A0A6I4Z0S9-F1
#
_entry.id   AF-A0A6I4Z0S9-F1
#
_cell.length_a   1.000
_cell.length_b   1.000
_cell.length_c   1.000
_cell.angle_alpha   90.00
_cell.angle_beta   90.00
_cell.angle_gamma   90.00
#
_symmetry.space_group_name_H-M   'P 1'
#
loop_
_entity.id
_entity.type
_entity.pdbx_description
1 polymer ?
#
loop_
_entity_poly.entity_id
_entity_poly.type
_entity_poly.pdbx_seq_one_letter_code
_entity_poly.pdbx_strand_id
1 'polypeptide(L)'
;MADQHRADALGCYGNDIIRTPNIDRLAAEGVRFGRAFCQGPLCMPARWSLLTGRYVRDHGVFENDWDMTQDLPNLAQHLQQAGYYTSCIGKMHLFADETLVCGRPELASDPHVTPRY
;
A
#
# COMPACT_ATOMS: atom_id res chain seq x y z
N MET A 1 -1.26 6.18 -0.33
CA MET A 1 -2.58 5.48 -0.36
C MET A 1 -3.42 5.99 0.80
N ALA A 2 -4.72 6.27 0.61
CA ALA A 2 -5.62 6.58 1.72
C ALA A 2 -6.03 5.28 2.47
N ASP A 3 -6.30 5.38 3.78
CA ASP A 3 -6.70 4.24 4.61
C ASP A 3 -8.22 4.25 4.82
N GLN A 4 -8.83 3.06 4.86
CA GLN A 4 -10.28 2.87 5.09
C GLN A 4 -11.20 3.70 4.18
N HIS A 5 -10.75 4.00 2.95
CA HIS A 5 -11.51 4.84 2.03
C HIS A 5 -12.58 4.01 1.30
N ARG A 6 -13.85 4.35 1.52
CA ARG A 6 -14.96 3.69 0.81
C ARG A 6 -15.05 4.18 -0.63
N ALA A 7 -15.34 3.28 -1.56
CA ALA A 7 -15.52 3.65 -2.97
C ALA A 7 -16.72 4.56 -3.18
N ASP A 8 -17.82 4.30 -2.46
CA ASP A 8 -19.07 5.08 -2.53
C ASP A 8 -18.99 6.46 -1.86
N ALA A 9 -17.82 6.85 -1.35
CA ALA A 9 -17.57 8.22 -0.87
C ALA A 9 -17.08 9.17 -1.97
N LEU A 10 -16.92 8.69 -3.21
CA LEU A 10 -16.38 9.45 -4.34
C LEU A 10 -17.47 9.79 -5.37
N GLY A 11 -17.44 11.02 -5.89
CA GLY A 11 -18.34 11.49 -6.95
C GLY A 11 -18.25 10.64 -8.22
N CYS A 12 -17.04 10.28 -8.64
CA CYS A 12 -16.83 9.40 -9.79
C CYS A 12 -17.32 7.95 -9.62
N TYR A 13 -17.78 7.58 -8.42
CA TYR A 13 -18.48 6.32 -8.12
C TYR A 13 -19.97 6.52 -7.80
N GLY A 14 -20.53 7.71 -8.09
CA GLY A 14 -21.97 8.00 -7.98
C GLY A 14 -22.40 8.69 -6.68
N ASN A 15 -21.48 9.26 -5.90
CA ASN A 15 -21.84 10.02 -4.71
C ASN A 15 -22.17 11.48 -5.07
N ASP A 16 -23.44 11.87 -4.93
CA ASP A 16 -23.90 13.25 -5.25
C ASP A 16 -23.79 14.24 -4.06
N ILE A 17 -23.41 13.77 -2.87
CA ILE A 17 -23.33 14.57 -1.64
C ILE A 17 -21.90 15.05 -1.38
N ILE A 18 -20.93 14.12 -1.44
CA ILE A 18 -19.52 14.38 -1.16
C ILE A 18 -18.84 14.86 -2.44
N ARG A 19 -18.31 16.09 -2.41
CA ARG A 19 -17.65 16.68 -3.58
C ARG A 19 -16.18 16.30 -3.65
N THR A 20 -15.78 15.53 -4.66
CA THR A 20 -14.40 15.06 -4.86
C THR A 20 -13.79 15.48 -6.20
N PRO A 21 -13.87 16.76 -6.61
CA PRO A 21 -13.60 17.18 -7.99
C PRO A 21 -12.19 16.84 -8.50
N ASN A 22 -11.19 16.83 -7.62
CA ASN A 22 -9.81 16.47 -7.98
C ASN A 22 -9.65 14.97 -8.29
N ILE A 23 -10.34 14.11 -7.54
CA ILE A 23 -10.33 12.66 -7.76
C ILE A 23 -11.20 12.33 -8.98
N ASP A 24 -12.30 13.04 -9.17
CA ASP A 24 -13.20 12.86 -10.31
C ASP A 24 -12.50 13.23 -11.62
N ARG A 25 -11.72 14.31 -11.63
CA ARG A 25 -10.87 14.70 -12.76
C ARG A 25 -9.83 13.62 -13.08
N LEU A 26 -9.14 13.08 -12.07
CA LEU A 26 -8.19 11.98 -12.26
C LEU A 26 -8.87 10.74 -12.88
N ALA A 27 -10.09 10.42 -12.45
CA ALA A 27 -10.85 9.31 -13.00
C ALA A 27 -11.30 9.55 -14.46
N ALA A 28 -11.56 10.80 -14.85
CA ALA A 28 -11.95 11.18 -16.22
C ALA A 28 -10.77 11.20 -17.20
N GLU A 29 -9.56 11.50 -16.72
CA GLU A 29 -8.33 11.54 -17.52
C GLU A 29 -7.62 10.17 -17.60
N GLY A 30 -8.12 9.16 -16.87
CA GLY A 30 -7.49 7.85 -16.76
C GLY A 30 -8.47 6.68 -16.87
N VAL A 31 -8.13 5.57 -16.22
CA VAL A 31 -8.97 4.37 -16.16
C VAL A 31 -9.50 4.20 -14.74
N ARG A 32 -10.82 4.05 -14.61
CA ARG A 32 -11.51 3.77 -13.36
C ARG A 32 -12.03 2.33 -13.36
N PHE A 33 -11.64 1.55 -12.36
CA PHE A 33 -12.10 0.18 -12.20
C PHE A 33 -13.43 0.14 -11.44
N GLY A 34 -14.51 -0.31 -12.09
CA GLY A 34 -15.82 -0.45 -11.43
C GLY A 34 -15.90 -1.61 -10.43
N ARG A 35 -14.90 -2.51 -10.44
CA ARG A 35 -14.85 -3.72 -9.59
C ARG A 35 -13.40 -4.01 -9.20
N ALA A 36 -12.94 -3.39 -8.12
CA ALA A 36 -11.62 -3.63 -7.53
C ALA A 36 -11.78 -3.96 -6.05
N PHE A 37 -11.16 -5.05 -5.59
CA PHE A 37 -11.29 -5.56 -4.23
C PHE A 37 -9.90 -5.72 -3.61
N CYS A 38 -9.79 -5.44 -2.31
CA CYS A 38 -8.61 -5.82 -1.54
C CYS A 38 -8.64 -7.33 -1.25
N GLN A 39 -7.46 -7.93 -1.09
CA GLN A 39 -7.35 -9.37 -0.82
C GLN A 39 -7.67 -9.74 0.64
N GLY A 40 -7.59 -8.79 1.58
CA GLY A 40 -7.98 -8.97 2.97
C GLY A 40 -8.63 -7.69 3.51
N PRO A 41 -9.67 -7.78 4.37
CA PRO A 41 -10.41 -6.62 4.87
C PRO A 41 -9.73 -5.90 6.04
N LEU A 42 -8.46 -6.21 6.32
CA LEU A 42 -7.65 -5.60 7.38
C LEU A 42 -6.42 -4.92 6.78
N CYS A 43 -5.87 -3.96 7.53
CA CYS A 43 -4.76 -3.11 7.11
C CYS A 43 -3.54 -3.91 6.64
N MET A 44 -2.90 -4.72 7.51
CA MET A 44 -1.68 -5.44 7.14
C MET A 44 -1.92 -6.44 6.01
N PRO A 45 -2.95 -7.33 6.05
CA PRO A 45 -3.18 -8.29 4.96
C PRO A 45 -3.41 -7.61 3.60
N ALA A 46 -4.20 -6.53 3.56
CA ALA A 46 -4.46 -5.79 2.32
C ALA A 46 -3.17 -5.19 1.74
N ARG A 47 -2.32 -4.62 2.59
CA ARG A 47 -1.10 -3.91 2.21
C ARG A 47 -0.01 -4.88 1.78
N TRP A 48 0.14 -6.00 2.48
CA TRP A 48 1.04 -7.09 2.09
C TRP A 48 0.65 -7.70 0.75
N SER A 49 -0.63 -7.96 0.51
CA SER A 49 -1.10 -8.45 -0.79
C SER A 49 -0.85 -7.43 -1.91
N LEU A 50 -1.12 -6.14 -1.66
CA LEU A 50 -0.86 -5.07 -2.64
C LEU A 50 0.63 -4.96 -2.99
N LEU A 51 1.49 -5.05 -1.98
CA LEU A 51 2.92 -4.85 -2.13
C LEU A 51 3.64 -6.04 -2.77
N THR A 52 3.25 -7.26 -2.41
CA THR A 52 3.88 -8.51 -2.92
C THR A 52 3.20 -9.08 -4.16
N GLY A 53 1.98 -8.62 -4.48
CA GLY A 53 1.16 -9.19 -5.55
C GLY A 53 0.66 -10.61 -5.26
N ARG A 54 0.67 -11.02 -3.98
CA ARG A 54 0.31 -12.39 -3.55
C ARG A 54 -1.00 -12.41 -2.78
N TYR A 55 -1.64 -13.59 -2.73
CA TYR A 55 -2.81 -13.79 -1.87
C TYR A 55 -2.41 -13.82 -0.39
N VAL A 56 -3.35 -13.46 0.50
CA VAL A 56 -3.18 -13.53 1.96
C VAL A 56 -2.62 -14.87 2.42
N ARG A 57 -3.12 -15.97 1.85
CA ARG A 57 -2.65 -17.32 2.16
C ARG A 57 -1.19 -17.59 1.76
N ASP A 58 -0.69 -16.91 0.73
CA ASP A 58 0.63 -17.17 0.16
C ASP A 58 1.72 -16.37 0.90
N HIS A 59 1.37 -15.18 1.40
CA HIS A 59 2.26 -14.34 2.22
C HIS A 59 1.98 -14.45 3.73
N GLY A 60 1.02 -15.26 4.17
CA GLY A 60 0.82 -15.65 5.58
C GLY A 60 0.46 -14.55 6.59
N VAL A 61 0.20 -13.30 6.16
CA VAL A 61 -0.17 -12.19 7.05
C VAL A 61 -1.68 -12.09 7.12
N PHE A 62 -2.28 -12.66 8.18
CA PHE A 62 -3.73 -12.77 8.32
C PHE A 62 -4.36 -11.67 9.20
N GLU A 63 -3.58 -11.06 10.09
CA GLU A 63 -4.06 -10.09 11.08
C GLU A 63 -3.13 -8.86 11.17
N ASN A 64 -3.54 -7.85 11.95
CA ASN A 64 -2.80 -6.58 12.09
C ASN A 64 -1.71 -6.60 13.18
N ASP A 65 -1.54 -7.72 13.87
CA ASP A 65 -0.56 -7.87 14.96
C ASP A 65 0.42 -9.02 14.63
N TRP A 66 0.79 -9.08 13.35
CA TRP A 66 1.55 -10.20 12.82
C TRP A 66 3.00 -9.78 12.61
N ASP A 67 3.85 -10.12 13.58
CA ASP A 67 5.29 -9.85 13.51
C ASP A 67 5.96 -10.93 12.65
N MET A 68 6.06 -10.67 11.34
CA MET A 68 6.75 -11.56 10.41
C MET A 68 7.72 -10.78 9.54
N THR A 69 9.00 -11.08 9.71
CA THR A 69 10.06 -10.82 8.74
C THR A 69 9.97 -11.83 7.59
N GLN A 70 9.03 -11.62 6.66
CA GLN A 70 9.05 -12.36 5.40
C GLN A 70 9.89 -11.60 4.36
N ASP A 71 11.01 -12.21 3.95
CA ASP A 71 11.80 -11.76 2.80
C ASP A 71 11.11 -12.18 1.50
N LEU A 72 9.98 -11.54 1.20
CA LEU A 72 9.25 -11.74 -0.04
C LEU A 72 9.60 -10.65 -1.05
N PRO A 73 9.84 -11.01 -2.33
CA PRO A 73 9.94 -10.05 -3.41
C PRO A 73 8.71 -9.14 -3.43
N ASN A 74 8.97 -7.84 -3.52
CA ASN A 74 7.92 -6.83 -3.54
C ASN A 74 8.03 -5.85 -4.71
N LEU A 75 6.95 -5.11 -4.95
CA LEU A 75 6.83 -4.13 -6.03
C LEU A 75 7.96 -3.09 -6.01
N ALA A 76 8.37 -2.62 -4.83
CA ALA A 76 9.45 -1.62 -4.73
C ALA A 76 10.79 -2.21 -5.19
N GLN A 77 11.13 -3.42 -4.74
CA GLN A 77 12.35 -4.12 -5.15
C GLN A 77 12.36 -4.39 -6.67
N HIS A 78 11.24 -4.79 -7.25
CA HIS A 78 11.15 -5.00 -8.70
C HIS A 78 11.34 -3.69 -9.50
N LEU A 79 10.77 -2.57 -9.03
CA LEU A 79 10.96 -1.27 -9.64
C LEU A 79 12.43 -0.80 -9.55
N GLN A 80 13.08 -1.03 -8.41
CA GLN A 80 14.50 -0.71 -8.23
C GLN A 80 15.41 -1.51 -9.15
N GLN A 81 15.16 -2.81 -9.31
CA GLN A 81 15.88 -3.66 -10.26
C GLN A 81 15.75 -3.15 -11.71
N ALA A 82 14.63 -2.49 -12.03
CA ALA A 82 14.40 -1.84 -13.32
C ALA A 82 14.98 -0.40 -13.42
N GLY A 83 15.69 0.07 -12.39
CA GLY A 83 16.36 1.38 -12.38
C GLY A 83 15.50 2.54 -11.85
N TYR A 84 14.33 2.27 -11.26
CA TYR A 84 13.49 3.30 -10.67
C TYR A 84 13.92 3.63 -9.23
N TYR A 85 13.89 4.91 -8.90
CA TYR A 85 13.95 5.36 -7.51
C TYR A 85 12.61 5.07 -6.82
N THR A 86 12.65 4.42 -5.65
CA THR A 86 11.48 4.16 -4.83
C THR A 86 11.64 4.79 -3.44
N SER A 87 10.50 5.17 -2.87
CA SER A 87 10.40 5.71 -1.51
C SER A 87 9.00 5.44 -0.96
N CYS A 88 8.91 5.36 0.36
CA CYS A 88 7.64 5.23 1.09
C CYS A 88 7.41 6.48 1.92
N ILE A 89 6.24 7.09 1.74
CA ILE A 89 5.85 8.31 2.45
C ILE A 89 4.45 8.10 3.04
N GLY A 90 4.37 8.07 4.36
CA GLY A 90 3.13 7.84 5.11
C GLY A 90 3.03 6.45 5.74
N LYS A 91 1.82 6.05 6.12
CA LYS A 91 1.55 4.79 6.84
C LYS A 91 1.67 3.58 5.92
N MET A 92 2.57 2.65 6.26
CA MET A 92 2.77 1.39 5.53
C MET A 92 2.26 0.17 6.30
N HIS A 93 2.45 0.06 7.62
CA HIS A 93 1.87 -1.00 8.45
C HIS A 93 2.27 -2.41 7.95
N LEU A 94 3.59 -2.64 7.84
CA LEU A 94 4.19 -3.83 7.19
C LEU A 94 5.06 -4.70 8.13
N PHE A 95 5.12 -4.40 9.43
CA PHE A 95 6.03 -4.95 10.47
C PHE A 95 7.06 -6.05 10.06
N ALA A 96 8.12 -5.55 9.42
CA ALA A 96 9.55 -5.69 9.68
C ALA A 96 10.14 -4.29 9.36
N ASP A 97 11.41 -3.97 9.66
CA ASP A 97 11.99 -2.62 9.43
C ASP A 97 11.49 -2.01 8.11
N GLU A 98 10.59 -1.01 8.20
CA GLU A 98 9.80 -0.53 7.07
C GLU A 98 10.72 0.01 5.95
N THR A 99 11.94 0.43 6.32
CA THR A 99 12.98 0.88 5.38
C THR A 99 13.50 -0.25 4.49
N LEU A 100 13.61 -1.47 5.02
CA LEU A 100 13.99 -2.67 4.25
C LEU A 100 12.90 -3.02 3.25
N VAL A 101 11.65 -2.91 3.66
CA VAL A 101 10.49 -3.25 2.82
C VAL A 101 10.33 -2.25 1.66
N CYS A 102 10.67 -0.99 1.88
CA CYS A 102 10.73 0.04 0.84
C CYS A 102 11.97 -0.07 -0.06
N GLY A 103 12.81 -1.10 0.16
CA GLY A 103 13.99 -1.42 -0.63
C GLY A 103 15.15 -0.45 -0.44
N ARG A 104 15.21 0.27 0.68
CA ARG A 104 16.25 1.26 0.97
C ARG A 104 17.00 0.86 2.24
N PRO A 105 17.77 -0.24 2.22
CA PRO A 105 18.48 -0.73 3.41
C PRO A 105 19.48 0.30 3.96
N GLU A 106 19.93 1.27 3.17
CA GLU A 106 20.76 2.37 3.66
C GLU A 106 20.01 3.34 4.58
N LEU A 107 18.68 3.45 4.44
CA LEU A 107 17.85 4.30 5.30
C LEU A 107 17.51 3.62 6.64
N ALA A 108 17.73 2.31 6.77
CA ALA A 108 17.60 1.59 8.03
C ALA A 108 18.55 2.12 9.13
N SER A 109 19.69 2.68 8.71
CA SER A 109 20.69 3.28 9.60
C SER A 109 20.53 4.79 9.84
N ASP A 110 19.52 5.43 9.25
CA ASP A 110 19.30 6.87 9.38
C ASP A 110 18.62 7.20 10.73
N PRO A 111 19.29 7.95 11.63
CA PRO A 111 18.73 8.28 12.95
C PRO A 111 17.49 9.18 12.89
N HIS A 112 17.17 9.78 11.74
CA HIS A 112 15.95 10.55 11.53
C HIS A 112 14.76 9.69 11.08
N VAL A 113 15.01 8.45 10.65
CA VAL A 113 13.97 7.48 10.32
C VAL A 113 13.62 6.70 11.59
N THR A 114 12.60 7.18 12.30
CA THR A 114 12.14 6.55 13.54
C THR A 114 11.24 5.36 13.21
N PRO A 115 11.47 4.16 13.77
CA PRO A 115 10.48 3.10 13.74
C PRO A 115 9.29 3.60 14.56
N ARG A 116 8.17 3.89 13.90
CA ARG A 116 6.94 4.30 14.58
C ARG A 116 6.04 3.08 14.67
N TYR A 117 5.75 2.70 15.91
CA TYR A 117 4.78 1.68 16.33
C TYR A 117 3.46 1.80 15.58
#